data_AF-A0A2N5GH65-F1
#
_entry.id   AF-A0A2N5GH65-F1
#
_cell.length_a   1.000
_cell.length_b   1.000
_cell.length_c   1.000
_cell.angle_alpha   90.00
_cell.angle_beta   90.00
_cell.angle_gamma   90.00
#
_symmetry.space_group_name_H-M   'P 1'
#
loop_
_entity.id
_entity.type
_entity.pdbx_description
1 polymer ?
#
loop_
_entity_poly.entity_id
_entity_poly.type
_entity_poly.pdbx_seq_one_letter_code
_entity_poly.pdbx_strand_id
1 'polypeptide(L)'
;MSIQYNNYSSVTDYIDRNAVYASNQSLYASKLTVIRGALIVGLAPKAHLRLTKELVEWKISTMLAFIDTNSPFTIQNADELEMSERVTVAYFIGMVFAQIHMQSQYNVRHMEHLKNPGITPTSLPGDLKNPDLWGLNHRTGNSYLVEAKGSTVRKEYFNNQNVRKADSQLRAITQIDYTVSGVTSTYNQASSNLEKLIVATHPNSNDEMMQHIIDPTDEEDKVVKVSGDELVYKHYSQLVKLLGGEEYKIIDLEGLPNFKFRTIDFDAYNCSIGLLDEVYQVLKSLVVKEEIVQEDLRDINKEVSLVLDRFEKVLNNNLENEQFSVGIDGVIVLAKS
;
A
#
# COMPACT_ATOMS: atom_id res chain seq x y z
N MET A 1 16.03 -8.17 -8.83
CA MET A 1 15.87 -6.72 -8.59
C MET A 1 15.47 -6.50 -7.15
N SER A 2 15.99 -5.47 -6.48
CA SER A 2 15.68 -5.23 -5.07
C SER A 2 15.63 -3.76 -4.69
N ILE A 3 14.86 -3.44 -3.65
CA ILE A 3 14.78 -2.12 -3.01
C ILE A 3 15.58 -2.19 -1.72
N GLN A 4 16.58 -1.32 -1.59
CA GLN A 4 17.41 -1.25 -0.38
C GLN A 4 16.67 -0.51 0.73
N TYR A 5 16.82 -0.97 1.97
CA TYR A 5 16.25 -0.28 3.12
C TYR A 5 17.08 -0.44 4.39
N ASN A 6 16.94 0.53 5.29
CA ASN A 6 17.55 0.54 6.62
C ASN A 6 16.47 0.72 7.70
N ASN A 7 16.63 0.02 8.83
CA ASN A 7 15.72 0.11 9.96
C ASN A 7 16.34 0.89 11.13
N TYR A 8 15.53 1.73 11.76
CA TYR A 8 15.87 2.53 12.92
C TYR A 8 14.81 2.33 14.00
N SER A 9 15.23 1.98 15.21
CA SER A 9 14.34 1.76 16.36
C SER A 9 13.72 3.04 16.91
N SER A 10 14.24 4.20 16.52
CA SER A 10 13.69 5.49 16.93
C SER A 10 14.01 6.59 15.93
N VAL A 11 13.27 7.71 16.00
CA VAL A 11 13.63 8.97 15.32
C VAL A 11 15.00 9.46 15.77
N THR A 12 15.35 9.27 17.05
CA THR A 12 16.68 9.62 17.59
C THR A 12 17.76 8.78 16.93
N ASP A 13 17.58 7.46 16.85
CA ASP A 13 18.51 6.55 16.18
C ASP A 13 18.70 6.92 14.71
N TYR A 14 17.62 7.28 14.02
CA TYR A 14 17.73 7.78 12.65
C TYR A 14 18.56 9.06 12.54
N ILE A 15 18.36 10.02 13.44
CA ILE A 15 19.09 11.30 13.42
C ILE A 15 20.56 11.10 13.76
N ASP A 16 20.85 10.22 14.71
CA ASP A 16 22.20 9.89 15.19
C ASP A 16 22.91 8.86 14.28
N ARG A 17 22.21 8.35 13.26
CA ARG A 17 22.68 7.37 12.26
C ARG A 17 22.98 5.98 12.85
N ASN A 18 22.28 5.62 13.93
CA ASN A 18 22.38 4.34 14.62
C ASN A 18 21.35 3.34 14.06
N ALA A 19 21.60 2.80 12.86
CA ALA A 19 20.73 1.77 12.29
C ALA A 19 20.81 0.45 13.11
N VAL A 20 19.66 -0.20 13.34
CA VAL A 20 19.58 -1.51 14.02
C VAL A 20 20.28 -2.59 13.18
N TYR A 21 20.14 -2.46 11.86
CA TYR A 21 20.83 -3.25 10.86
C TYR A 21 21.49 -2.29 9.86
N ALA A 22 22.76 -1.98 10.08
CA ALA A 22 23.48 -0.94 9.35
C ALA A 22 23.93 -1.32 7.92
N SER A 23 23.50 -2.47 7.37
CA SER A 23 23.98 -2.91 6.04
C SER A 23 22.94 -3.68 5.22
N ASN A 24 22.52 -3.07 4.11
CA ASN A 24 22.01 -3.66 2.88
C ASN A 24 20.87 -4.68 3.02
N GLN A 25 19.84 -4.37 3.83
CA GLN A 25 18.61 -5.13 3.70
C GLN A 25 17.98 -4.80 2.35
N SER A 26 17.53 -5.83 1.65
CA SER A 26 16.94 -5.66 0.33
C SER A 26 15.71 -6.53 0.20
N LEU A 27 14.60 -5.94 -0.22
CA LEU A 27 13.39 -6.68 -0.56
C LEU A 27 13.35 -6.89 -2.08
N TYR A 28 12.96 -8.09 -2.53
CA TYR A 28 12.77 -8.34 -3.94
C TYR A 28 11.60 -7.50 -4.46
N ALA A 29 11.79 -6.85 -5.61
CA ALA A 29 10.73 -6.18 -6.34
C ALA A 29 11.10 -6.12 -7.80
N SER A 30 10.18 -6.44 -8.70
CA SER A 30 10.35 -6.28 -10.15
C SER A 30 9.59 -5.04 -10.66
N LYS A 31 9.74 -4.73 -11.96
CA LYS A 31 8.89 -3.72 -12.63
C LYS A 31 7.40 -3.98 -12.37
N LEU A 32 6.99 -5.25 -12.37
CA LEU A 32 5.59 -5.64 -12.15
C LEU A 32 5.16 -5.39 -10.70
N THR A 33 6.06 -5.55 -9.72
CA THR A 33 5.81 -5.19 -8.31
C THR A 33 5.54 -3.69 -8.16
N VAL A 34 6.30 -2.84 -8.86
CA VAL A 34 6.10 -1.38 -8.87
C VAL A 34 4.75 -1.00 -9.47
N ILE A 35 4.39 -1.61 -10.62
CA ILE A 35 3.08 -1.42 -11.25
C ILE A 35 1.94 -1.86 -10.32
N ARG A 36 2.09 -3.02 -9.68
CA ARG A 36 1.12 -3.55 -8.72
C ARG A 36 0.93 -2.60 -7.54
N GLY A 37 2.04 -2.12 -6.95
CA GLY A 37 2.02 -1.13 -5.87
C GLY A 37 1.29 0.15 -6.27
N ALA A 38 1.53 0.66 -7.47
CA ALA A 38 0.86 1.85 -8.01
C ALA A 38 -0.65 1.69 -8.19
N LEU A 39 -1.09 0.47 -8.55
CA LEU A 39 -2.50 0.14 -8.69
C LEU A 39 -3.23 0.18 -7.34
N ILE A 40 -2.65 -0.47 -6.32
CA ILE A 40 -3.32 -0.73 -5.04
C ILE A 40 -3.10 0.35 -3.99
N VAL A 41 -2.06 1.19 -4.14
CA VAL A 41 -1.78 2.24 -3.15
C VAL A 41 -2.99 3.16 -3.02
N GLY A 42 -3.40 3.37 -1.76
CA GLY A 42 -4.63 4.05 -1.38
C GLY A 42 -4.87 5.32 -2.21
N LEU A 43 -5.84 5.24 -3.13
CA LEU A 43 -6.32 6.40 -3.86
C LEU A 43 -7.13 7.26 -2.90
N ALA A 44 -6.45 8.30 -2.41
CA ALA A 44 -6.88 9.55 -1.82
C ALA A 44 -8.27 9.67 -1.11
N PRO A 45 -8.35 10.51 -0.05
CA PRO A 45 -9.52 10.83 0.80
C PRO A 45 -10.93 11.02 0.22
N LYS A 46 -11.07 11.14 -1.10
CA LYS A 46 -12.31 11.51 -1.76
C LYS A 46 -12.73 10.33 -2.63
N ALA A 47 -13.52 9.43 -2.05
CA ALA A 47 -13.98 8.17 -2.62
C ALA A 47 -14.93 8.31 -3.84
N HIS A 48 -14.60 9.17 -4.80
CA HIS A 48 -15.44 9.40 -6.00
C HIS A 48 -14.67 9.29 -7.32
N LEU A 49 -13.41 8.88 -7.32
CA LEU A 49 -12.67 8.67 -8.56
C LEU A 49 -12.74 7.19 -8.95
N ARG A 50 -13.72 6.88 -9.81
CA ARG A 50 -13.80 5.63 -10.58
C ARG A 50 -12.40 5.29 -11.09
N LEU A 51 -11.89 4.09 -10.80
CA LEU A 51 -10.64 3.61 -11.38
C LEU A 51 -10.87 3.23 -12.84
N THR A 52 -10.90 4.24 -13.71
CA THR A 52 -10.99 4.01 -15.16
C THR A 52 -9.68 3.47 -15.69
N LYS A 53 -9.72 2.91 -16.91
CA LYS A 53 -8.53 2.43 -17.60
C LYS A 53 -7.48 3.52 -17.71
N GLU A 54 -7.87 4.74 -18.09
CA GLU A 54 -6.98 5.89 -18.23
C GLU A 54 -6.30 6.29 -16.91
N LEU A 55 -7.00 6.16 -15.77
CA LEU A 55 -6.39 6.44 -14.47
C LEU A 55 -5.35 5.39 -14.08
N VAL A 56 -5.59 4.12 -14.42
CA VAL A 56 -4.60 3.05 -14.27
C VAL A 56 -3.40 3.32 -15.17
N GLU A 57 -3.63 3.67 -16.42
CA GLU A 57 -2.56 4.04 -17.37
C GLU A 57 -1.75 5.23 -16.87
N TRP A 58 -2.39 6.26 -16.31
CA TRP A 58 -1.71 7.39 -15.69
C TRP A 58 -0.82 6.96 -14.50
N LYS A 59 -1.31 6.08 -13.61
CA LYS A 59 -0.52 5.55 -12.49
C LYS A 59 0.71 4.79 -12.99
N ILE A 60 0.53 3.92 -13.98
CA ILE A 60 1.62 3.12 -14.56
C ILE A 60 2.63 4.02 -15.26
N SER A 61 2.14 4.93 -16.11
CA SER A 61 2.97 5.93 -16.80
C SER A 61 3.77 6.75 -15.81
N THR A 62 3.16 7.22 -14.72
CA THR A 62 3.87 8.01 -13.71
C THR A 62 5.02 7.20 -13.11
N MET A 63 4.78 5.95 -12.71
CA MET A 63 5.87 5.13 -12.18
C MET A 63 6.97 4.87 -13.20
N LEU A 64 6.63 4.49 -14.44
CA LEU A 64 7.63 4.16 -15.46
C LEU A 64 8.34 5.40 -16.02
N ALA A 65 7.73 6.58 -15.93
CA ALA A 65 8.35 7.84 -16.34
C ALA A 65 9.37 8.34 -15.31
N PHE A 66 9.20 8.05 -14.02
CA PHE A 66 10.04 8.59 -12.95
C PHE A 66 10.90 7.56 -12.23
N ILE A 67 10.66 6.27 -12.41
CA ILE A 67 11.48 5.18 -11.90
C ILE A 67 12.02 4.37 -13.08
N ASP A 68 13.34 4.35 -13.23
CA ASP A 68 13.98 3.32 -14.06
C ASP A 68 13.85 2.00 -13.30
N THR A 69 13.15 1.05 -13.92
CA THR A 69 12.91 -0.27 -13.34
C THR A 69 14.00 -1.28 -13.68
N ASN A 70 15.14 -0.85 -14.21
CA ASN A 70 16.35 -1.68 -14.25
C ASN A 70 16.89 -1.91 -12.83
N SER A 71 17.76 -2.91 -12.64
CA SER A 71 18.38 -3.16 -11.33
C SER A 71 19.66 -2.35 -11.17
N PRO A 72 19.82 -1.54 -10.11
CA PRO A 72 18.85 -1.16 -9.08
C PRO A 72 17.84 -0.12 -9.59
N PHE A 73 16.66 -0.04 -8.95
CA PHE A 73 15.70 0.99 -9.31
C PHE A 73 16.31 2.36 -9.08
N THR A 74 16.23 3.25 -10.08
CA THR A 74 16.74 4.62 -9.96
C THR A 74 15.67 5.64 -10.29
N ILE A 75 15.81 6.85 -9.76
CA ILE A 75 14.93 7.95 -10.15
C ILE A 75 15.39 8.55 -11.49
N GLN A 76 14.44 8.89 -12.36
CA GLN A 76 14.70 9.54 -13.64
C GLN A 76 13.69 10.66 -13.89
N ASN A 77 14.02 11.61 -14.77
CA ASN A 77 13.15 12.72 -15.24
C ASN A 77 12.59 13.68 -14.17
N ALA A 78 12.80 13.43 -12.87
CA ALA A 78 12.26 14.26 -11.79
C ALA A 78 12.82 15.69 -11.79
N ASP A 79 14.02 15.89 -12.31
CA ASP A 79 14.66 17.20 -12.39
C ASP A 79 14.06 18.11 -13.47
N GLU A 80 13.33 17.53 -14.43
CA GLU A 80 12.60 18.26 -15.49
C GLU A 80 11.26 18.83 -15.02
N LEU A 81 10.78 18.43 -13.84
CA LEU A 81 9.51 18.88 -13.28
C LEU A 81 9.63 20.20 -12.54
N GLU A 82 8.55 20.99 -12.59
CA GLU A 82 8.34 22.11 -11.68
C GLU A 82 8.27 21.61 -10.22
N MET A 83 8.57 22.47 -9.26
CA MET A 83 8.68 22.09 -7.85
C MET A 83 7.40 21.46 -7.29
N SER A 84 6.21 21.97 -7.63
CA SER A 84 4.95 21.40 -7.14
C SER A 84 4.68 20.01 -7.73
N GLU A 85 4.93 19.82 -9.02
CA GLU A 85 4.80 18.54 -9.72
C GLU A 85 5.77 17.51 -9.13
N ARG A 86 7.02 17.92 -8.91
CA ARG A 86 8.07 17.10 -8.29
C ARG A 86 7.67 16.63 -6.90
N VAL A 87 7.07 17.50 -6.08
CA VAL A 87 6.57 17.14 -4.75
C VAL A 87 5.43 16.12 -4.86
N THR A 88 4.49 16.29 -5.80
CA THR A 88 3.39 15.35 -6.02
C THR A 88 3.91 13.98 -6.47
N VAL A 89 4.82 13.93 -7.44
CA VAL A 89 5.44 12.69 -7.94
C VAL A 89 6.23 12.00 -6.83
N ALA A 90 7.04 12.75 -6.08
CA ALA A 90 7.78 12.21 -4.94
C ALA A 90 6.85 11.57 -3.90
N TYR A 91 5.77 12.25 -3.53
CA TYR A 91 4.78 11.72 -2.59
C TYR A 91 4.13 10.44 -3.11
N PHE A 92 3.71 10.41 -4.38
CA PHE A 92 3.12 9.21 -4.97
C PHE A 92 4.10 8.03 -4.97
N ILE A 93 5.37 8.24 -5.37
CA ILE A 93 6.42 7.22 -5.30
C ILE A 93 6.60 6.73 -3.85
N GLY A 94 6.69 7.65 -2.88
CA GLY A 94 6.83 7.30 -1.46
C GLY A 94 5.70 6.41 -0.96
N MET A 95 4.46 6.72 -1.35
CA MET A 95 3.27 5.91 -1.03
C MET A 95 3.34 4.52 -1.69
N VAL A 96 3.73 4.42 -2.96
CA VAL A 96 3.87 3.13 -3.67
C VAL A 96 4.91 2.24 -3.01
N PHE A 97 6.06 2.80 -2.67
CA PHE A 97 7.15 2.06 -2.04
C PHE A 97 6.81 1.69 -0.59
N ALA A 98 6.06 2.52 0.14
CA ALA A 98 5.51 2.16 1.45
C ALA A 98 4.52 0.99 1.35
N GLN A 99 3.62 1.01 0.38
CA GLN A 99 2.69 -0.10 0.11
C GLN A 99 3.44 -1.42 -0.12
N ILE A 100 4.44 -1.40 -1.00
CA ILE A 100 5.27 -2.58 -1.31
C ILE A 100 5.97 -3.08 -0.04
N HIS A 101 6.59 -2.17 0.71
CA HIS A 101 7.31 -2.52 1.93
C HIS A 101 6.38 -3.20 2.97
N MET A 102 5.19 -2.64 3.20
CA MET A 102 4.24 -3.17 4.18
C MET A 102 3.69 -4.55 3.80
N GLN A 103 3.45 -4.79 2.51
CA GLN A 103 3.05 -6.12 2.04
C GLN A 103 4.19 -7.13 2.18
N SER A 104 5.41 -6.76 1.78
CA SER A 104 6.54 -7.69 1.72
C SER A 104 7.18 -7.99 3.08
N GLN A 105 7.30 -7.00 3.96
CA GLN A 105 8.00 -7.16 5.25
C GLN A 105 7.06 -7.39 6.42
N TYR A 106 5.88 -6.76 6.40
CA TYR A 106 4.93 -6.79 7.52
C TYR A 106 3.69 -7.66 7.26
N ASN A 107 3.60 -8.27 6.07
CA ASN A 107 2.46 -9.11 5.63
C ASN A 107 1.10 -8.42 5.81
N VAL A 108 1.04 -7.11 5.58
CA VAL A 108 -0.20 -6.34 5.65
C VAL A 108 -0.90 -6.40 4.29
N ARG A 109 -2.03 -7.12 4.21
CA ARG A 109 -2.79 -7.31 2.95
C ARG A 109 -3.30 -5.99 2.41
N HIS A 110 -4.01 -5.26 3.26
CA HIS A 110 -4.77 -4.06 2.92
C HIS A 110 -4.21 -2.88 3.70
N MET A 111 -3.78 -1.86 2.96
CA MET A 111 -3.38 -0.57 3.51
C MET A 111 -4.41 0.46 3.06
N GLU A 112 -4.98 1.19 4.01
CA GLU A 112 -6.00 2.20 3.74
C GLU A 112 -5.51 3.60 4.09
N HIS A 113 -5.85 4.58 3.26
CA HIS A 113 -5.55 5.97 3.56
C HIS A 113 -6.53 6.46 4.65
N LEU A 114 -6.01 6.98 5.76
CA LEU A 114 -6.82 7.42 6.90
C LEU A 114 -7.73 8.63 6.64
N LYS A 115 -7.60 9.25 5.47
CA LYS A 115 -8.50 10.31 5.05
C LYS A 115 -9.67 9.78 4.22
N ASN A 116 -9.74 8.46 3.97
CA ASN A 116 -10.84 7.85 3.23
C ASN A 116 -12.17 8.11 3.94
N PRO A 117 -13.29 8.31 3.21
CA PRO A 117 -14.61 8.36 3.80
C PRO A 117 -14.87 7.10 4.63
N GLY A 118 -15.69 7.15 5.67
CA GLY A 118 -15.92 5.99 6.56
C GLY A 118 -14.83 5.78 7.63
N ILE A 119 -13.64 6.35 7.47
CA ILE A 119 -12.67 6.50 8.55
C ILE A 119 -12.99 7.79 9.30
N THR A 120 -13.32 7.67 10.59
CA THR A 120 -13.75 8.81 11.39
C THR A 120 -12.71 9.09 12.48
N PRO A 121 -11.86 10.10 12.32
CA PRO A 121 -11.01 10.55 13.40
C PRO A 121 -11.86 11.27 14.45
N THR A 122 -11.69 10.87 15.71
CA THR A 122 -12.22 11.61 16.87
C THR A 122 -11.06 12.46 17.40
N SER A 123 -10.98 13.73 16.98
CA SER A 123 -9.94 14.67 17.41
C SER A 123 -10.55 15.91 18.07
N LEU A 124 -9.74 16.61 18.87
CA LEU A 124 -10.10 17.94 19.38
C LEU A 124 -10.33 18.91 18.20
N PRO A 125 -11.22 19.91 18.33
CA PRO A 125 -11.44 20.91 17.28
C PRO A 125 -10.14 21.63 16.89
N GLY A 126 -9.80 21.61 15.58
CA GLY A 126 -8.64 22.32 15.03
C GLY A 126 -7.39 21.48 14.74
N ASP A 127 -7.38 20.19 15.10
CA ASP A 127 -6.28 19.30 14.75
C ASP A 127 -6.43 18.70 13.33
N LEU A 128 -5.50 19.03 12.44
CA LEU A 128 -5.47 18.61 11.03
C LEU A 128 -4.46 17.48 10.75
N LYS A 129 -3.75 16.99 11.78
CA LYS A 129 -2.72 15.96 11.60
C LYS A 129 -3.37 14.57 11.49
N ASN A 130 -3.50 14.08 10.27
CA ASN A 130 -3.83 12.69 9.99
C ASN A 130 -2.61 12.07 9.32
N PRO A 131 -2.11 10.93 9.82
CA PRO A 131 -1.12 10.18 9.09
C PRO A 131 -1.70 9.59 7.81
N ASP A 132 -0.81 9.13 6.93
CA ASP A 132 -1.18 8.73 5.59
C ASP A 132 -1.98 7.41 5.59
N LEU A 133 -1.41 6.33 6.14
CA LEU A 133 -1.89 4.97 5.93
C LEU A 133 -2.10 4.19 7.24
N TRP A 134 -2.99 3.21 7.18
CA TRP A 134 -3.18 2.20 8.22
C TRP A 134 -3.41 0.82 7.62
N GLY A 135 -2.96 -0.24 8.28
CA GLY A 135 -3.32 -1.61 7.91
C GLY A 135 -3.11 -2.62 9.03
N LEU A 136 -3.62 -3.84 8.83
CA LEU A 136 -3.62 -4.91 9.82
C LEU A 136 -2.94 -6.17 9.28
N ASN A 137 -2.05 -6.76 10.07
CA ASN A 137 -1.61 -8.13 9.85
C ASN A 137 -2.54 -9.09 10.61
N HIS A 138 -3.43 -9.75 9.87
CA HIS A 138 -4.43 -10.66 10.45
C HIS A 138 -3.83 -11.91 11.11
N ARG A 139 -2.58 -12.27 10.80
CA ARG A 139 -1.92 -13.46 11.37
C ARG A 139 -1.31 -13.17 12.73
N THR A 140 -0.67 -12.01 12.88
CA THR A 140 -0.05 -11.61 14.15
C THR A 140 -1.01 -10.85 15.04
N GLY A 141 -2.03 -10.22 14.46
CA GLY A 141 -2.92 -9.28 15.16
C GLY A 141 -2.28 -7.90 15.36
N ASN A 142 -1.12 -7.62 14.76
CA ASN A 142 -0.49 -6.30 14.86
C ASN A 142 -1.09 -5.35 13.82
N SER A 143 -1.42 -4.15 14.28
CA SER A 143 -1.88 -3.02 13.49
C SER A 143 -0.71 -2.08 13.22
N TYR A 144 -0.66 -1.50 12.03
CA TYR A 144 0.40 -0.61 11.59
C TYR A 144 -0.16 0.73 11.13
N LEU A 145 0.37 1.80 11.72
CA LEU A 145 0.12 3.18 11.31
C LEU A 145 1.34 3.69 10.56
N VAL A 146 1.18 4.09 9.30
CA VAL A 146 2.32 4.37 8.43
C VAL A 146 2.24 5.80 7.88
N GLU A 147 3.30 6.56 8.08
CA GLU A 147 3.51 7.83 7.37
C GLU A 147 4.50 7.62 6.23
N ALA A 148 4.03 7.77 5.00
CA ALA A 148 4.86 7.59 3.82
C ALA A 148 5.43 8.95 3.39
N LYS A 149 6.76 9.05 3.34
CA LYS A 149 7.44 10.25 2.82
C LYS A 149 8.21 9.91 1.56
N GLY A 150 8.15 10.81 0.59
CA GLY A 150 8.89 10.70 -0.65
C GLY A 150 9.73 11.94 -0.93
N SER A 151 10.88 11.76 -1.57
CA SER A 151 11.71 12.85 -2.08
C SER A 151 12.44 12.39 -3.34
N THR A 152 12.67 13.32 -4.26
CA THR A 152 13.52 13.11 -5.44
C THR A 152 14.94 13.63 -5.23
N VAL A 153 15.26 14.14 -4.03
CA VAL A 153 16.56 14.77 -3.75
C VAL A 153 17.58 13.69 -3.38
N ARG A 154 18.67 13.63 -4.15
CA ARG A 154 19.78 12.69 -3.99
C ARG A 154 20.56 12.93 -2.71
N LYS A 155 20.42 12.06 -1.72
CA LYS A 155 21.12 12.10 -0.43
C LYS A 155 21.18 10.70 0.18
N GLU A 156 22.19 10.41 1.00
CA GLU A 156 22.22 9.16 1.78
C GLU A 156 21.11 9.07 2.85
N TYR A 157 20.61 10.22 3.30
CA TYR A 157 19.59 10.29 4.32
C TYR A 157 18.48 11.26 3.93
N PHE A 158 17.25 10.85 4.22
CA PHE A 158 16.07 11.68 4.13
C PHE A 158 16.15 12.92 5.04
N ASN A 159 15.43 13.97 4.67
CA ASN A 159 15.45 15.22 5.41
C ASN A 159 14.91 15.06 6.86
N ASN A 160 15.74 15.37 7.85
CA ASN A 160 15.41 15.23 9.28
C ASN A 160 14.17 16.05 9.69
N GLN A 161 13.93 17.23 9.10
CA GLN A 161 12.73 18.02 9.41
C GLN A 161 11.46 17.32 8.93
N ASN A 162 11.50 16.67 7.77
CA ASN A 162 10.36 15.90 7.27
C ASN A 162 10.12 14.64 8.11
N VAL A 163 11.18 13.98 8.60
CA VAL A 163 11.07 12.87 9.56
C VAL A 163 10.42 13.34 10.87
N ARG A 164 10.86 14.45 11.45
CA ARG A 164 10.24 15.01 12.68
C ARG A 164 8.78 15.41 12.48
N LYS A 165 8.41 15.89 11.29
CA LYS A 165 7.00 16.17 10.96
C LYS A 165 6.18 14.88 10.88
N ALA A 166 6.71 13.85 10.20
CA ALA A 166 6.09 12.54 10.09
C ALA A 166 5.84 11.92 11.47
N ASP A 167 6.86 11.96 12.33
CA ASP A 167 6.79 11.57 13.74
C ASP A 167 5.64 12.29 14.45
N SER A 168 5.60 13.63 14.40
CA SER A 168 4.49 14.39 15.02
C SER A 168 3.10 14.03 14.48
N GLN A 169 2.96 13.64 13.20
CA GLN A 169 1.68 13.19 12.64
C GLN A 169 1.26 11.82 13.19
N LEU A 170 2.21 10.90 13.37
CA LEU A 170 1.97 9.56 13.91
C LEU A 170 1.70 9.58 15.42
N ARG A 171 2.40 10.44 16.16
CA ARG A 171 2.19 10.63 17.60
C ARG A 171 0.78 11.09 17.94
N ALA A 172 0.18 11.85 17.04
CA ALA A 172 -1.17 12.38 17.21
C ALA A 172 -2.25 11.29 17.31
N ILE A 173 -1.99 10.02 16.96
CA ILE A 173 -2.96 8.92 17.10
C ILE A 173 -2.55 7.99 18.25
N THR A 174 -3.43 7.82 19.23
CA THR A 174 -3.23 6.88 20.35
C THR A 174 -3.91 5.54 20.12
N GLN A 175 -5.01 5.54 19.38
CA GLN A 175 -5.85 4.36 19.27
C GLN A 175 -6.50 4.21 17.91
N ILE A 176 -6.65 2.96 17.48
CA ILE A 176 -7.41 2.56 16.32
C ILE A 176 -8.46 1.53 16.74
N ASP A 177 -9.73 1.86 16.54
CA ASP A 177 -10.86 0.96 16.74
C ASP A 177 -11.29 0.40 15.40
N TYR A 178 -11.14 -0.91 15.24
CA TYR A 178 -11.43 -1.64 14.02
C TYR A 178 -12.66 -2.53 14.21
N THR A 179 -13.72 -2.29 13.45
CA THR A 179 -14.98 -3.03 13.57
C THR A 179 -15.20 -3.94 12.36
N VAL A 180 -15.43 -5.23 12.59
CA VAL A 180 -15.81 -6.21 11.55
C VAL A 180 -17.06 -6.95 12.02
N SER A 181 -18.09 -7.04 11.18
CA SER A 181 -19.34 -7.74 11.49
C SER A 181 -19.93 -7.36 12.87
N GLY A 182 -19.75 -6.10 13.29
CA GLY A 182 -20.23 -5.56 14.58
C GLY A 182 -19.33 -5.84 15.79
N VAL A 183 -18.18 -6.52 15.62
CA VAL A 183 -17.19 -6.76 16.67
C VAL A 183 -16.05 -5.76 16.53
N THR A 184 -15.79 -4.98 17.59
CA THR A 184 -14.70 -4.00 17.60
C THR A 184 -13.46 -4.55 18.31
N SER A 185 -12.32 -4.46 17.64
CA SER A 185 -10.99 -4.67 18.20
C SER A 185 -10.28 -3.33 18.35
N THR A 186 -9.59 -3.14 19.47
CA THR A 186 -8.88 -1.90 19.78
C THR A 186 -7.37 -2.12 19.71
N TYR A 187 -6.69 -1.25 18.97
CA TYR A 187 -5.24 -1.23 18.81
C TYR A 187 -4.67 0.04 19.42
N ASN A 188 -3.73 -0.09 20.35
CA ASN A 188 -3.07 1.04 21.01
C ASN A 188 -1.70 0.62 21.57
N GLN A 189 -0.92 1.60 22.01
CA GLN A 189 0.40 1.35 22.58
C GLN A 189 0.32 0.55 23.89
N ALA A 190 -0.69 0.80 24.73
CA ALA A 190 -0.87 0.10 26.00
C ALA A 190 -1.08 -1.42 25.84
N SER A 191 -1.61 -1.85 24.69
CA SER A 191 -1.82 -3.25 24.34
C SER A 191 -0.67 -3.82 23.49
N SER A 192 0.38 -3.04 23.22
CA SER A 192 1.55 -3.40 22.40
C SER A 192 1.19 -4.01 21.04
N ASN A 193 0.07 -3.58 20.45
CA ASN A 193 -0.48 -4.12 19.20
C ASN A 193 -0.69 -3.05 18.12
N LEU A 194 -0.28 -1.81 18.38
CA LEU A 194 -0.24 -0.71 17.42
C LEU A 194 1.21 -0.28 17.20
N GLU A 195 1.77 -0.66 16.06
CA GLU A 195 3.08 -0.23 15.60
C GLU A 195 2.93 1.02 14.73
N LYS A 196 3.86 1.96 14.86
CA LYS A 196 3.90 3.20 14.07
C LYS A 196 5.19 3.20 13.26
N LEU A 197 5.11 3.57 11.98
CA LEU A 197 6.26 3.51 11.10
C LEU A 197 6.30 4.75 10.20
N ILE A 198 7.47 5.35 10.07
CA ILE A 198 7.76 6.29 8.98
C ILE A 198 8.49 5.51 7.91
N VAL A 199 7.94 5.50 6.69
CA VAL A 199 8.61 4.93 5.51
C VAL A 199 9.07 6.07 4.63
N ALA A 200 10.35 6.42 4.74
CA ALA A 200 10.95 7.52 4.00
C ALA A 200 11.70 7.01 2.77
N THR A 201 11.17 7.27 1.58
CA THR A 201 11.68 6.81 0.29
C THR A 201 12.39 7.94 -0.46
N HIS A 202 13.62 7.74 -0.91
CA HIS A 202 14.37 8.70 -1.72
C HIS A 202 15.53 8.03 -2.49
N PRO A 203 16.08 8.68 -3.53
CA PRO A 203 17.32 8.25 -4.15
C PRO A 203 18.51 8.49 -3.23
N ASN A 204 19.44 7.53 -3.17
CA ASN A 204 20.76 7.69 -2.56
C ASN A 204 21.68 8.58 -3.45
N SER A 205 22.97 8.69 -3.11
CA SER A 205 23.90 9.51 -3.91
C SER A 205 24.19 8.95 -5.32
N ASN A 206 23.86 7.69 -5.57
CA ASN A 206 23.99 6.99 -6.86
C ASN A 206 22.67 6.92 -7.65
N ASP A 207 21.66 7.72 -7.26
CA ASP A 207 20.29 7.70 -7.79
C ASP A 207 19.46 6.44 -7.47
N GLU A 208 20.00 5.49 -6.71
CA GLU A 208 19.33 4.23 -6.38
C GLU A 208 18.27 4.47 -5.30
N MET A 209 17.08 3.93 -5.52
CA MET A 209 15.97 4.04 -4.59
C MET A 209 16.27 3.29 -3.29
N MET A 210 16.18 4.01 -2.17
CA MET A 210 16.32 3.45 -0.83
C MET A 210 15.19 3.89 0.11
N GLN A 211 14.98 3.11 1.16
CA GLN A 211 14.01 3.42 2.22
C GLN A 211 14.67 3.50 3.60
N HIS A 212 14.18 4.41 4.45
CA HIS A 212 14.45 4.39 5.88
C HIS A 212 13.14 4.11 6.63
N ILE A 213 13.14 3.05 7.44
CA ILE A 213 12.01 2.64 8.26
C ILE A 213 12.29 3.07 9.70
N ILE A 214 11.44 3.94 10.25
CA ILE A 214 11.70 4.60 11.53
C ILE A 214 10.49 4.40 12.45
N ASP A 215 10.71 3.84 13.63
CA ASP A 215 9.69 3.67 14.67
C ASP A 215 9.61 4.93 15.58
N PRO A 216 8.48 5.65 15.67
CA PRO A 216 8.34 6.80 16.55
C PRO A 216 7.83 6.42 17.95
N THR A 217 8.38 7.03 19.02
CA THR A 217 7.93 6.84 20.42
C THR A 217 7.20 8.07 21.00
N ASP A 218 6.11 7.82 21.75
CA ASP A 218 5.32 8.72 22.66
C ASP A 218 4.13 9.55 22.09
N GLU A 219 3.09 9.82 22.91
CA GLU A 219 1.67 10.06 22.54
C GLU A 219 1.08 11.50 22.69
N GLU A 220 0.04 11.81 21.88
CA GLU A 220 -1.05 12.82 22.10
C GLU A 220 -2.42 12.26 21.62
N ASP A 221 -3.55 12.79 22.14
CA ASP A 221 -4.89 12.17 22.10
C ASP A 221 -5.66 12.20 20.75
N LYS A 222 -5.72 11.06 20.03
CA LYS A 222 -6.71 10.83 18.96
C LYS A 222 -7.06 9.37 18.75
N VAL A 223 -8.35 9.11 18.59
CA VAL A 223 -8.89 7.78 18.29
C VAL A 223 -9.41 7.76 16.86
N VAL A 224 -8.92 6.82 16.05
CA VAL A 224 -9.39 6.57 14.69
C VAL A 224 -10.33 5.38 14.69
N LYS A 225 -11.49 5.52 14.04
CA LYS A 225 -12.45 4.41 13.85
C LYS A 225 -12.42 3.94 12.40
N VAL A 226 -12.32 2.63 12.20
CA VAL A 226 -12.23 1.97 10.89
C VAL A 226 -13.26 0.84 10.80
N SER A 227 -14.04 0.83 9.71
CA SER A 227 -14.94 -0.27 9.36
C SER A 227 -14.21 -1.25 8.43
N GLY A 228 -13.99 -2.48 8.88
CA GLY A 228 -13.22 -3.47 8.14
C GLY A 228 -13.93 -4.07 6.93
N ASP A 229 -15.25 -4.20 6.99
CA ASP A 229 -16.06 -4.60 5.84
C ASP A 229 -16.01 -3.53 4.73
N GLU A 230 -16.13 -2.26 5.13
CA GLU A 230 -16.05 -1.12 4.21
C GLU A 230 -14.64 -0.93 3.64
N LEU A 231 -13.60 -1.13 4.44
CA LEU A 231 -12.19 -1.12 4.00
C LEU A 231 -11.94 -2.13 2.90
N VAL A 232 -12.29 -3.40 3.13
CA VAL A 232 -12.07 -4.48 2.15
C VAL A 232 -12.87 -4.22 0.89
N TYR A 233 -14.12 -3.80 1.03
CA TYR A 233 -14.92 -3.40 -0.12
C TYR A 233 -14.24 -2.28 -0.93
N LYS A 234 -13.75 -1.22 -0.29
CA LYS A 234 -13.07 -0.10 -0.98
C LYS A 234 -11.78 -0.51 -1.66
N HIS A 235 -10.99 -1.39 -1.03
CA HIS A 235 -9.74 -1.90 -1.59
C HIS A 235 -9.96 -2.55 -2.97
N TYR A 236 -11.03 -3.34 -3.12
CA TYR A 236 -11.26 -4.12 -4.35
C TYR A 236 -12.29 -3.52 -5.30
N SER A 237 -13.30 -2.78 -4.80
CA SER A 237 -14.49 -2.41 -5.58
C SER A 237 -14.17 -1.74 -6.91
N GLN A 238 -13.18 -0.86 -6.94
CA GLN A 238 -12.83 -0.14 -8.16
C GLN A 238 -12.12 -1.03 -9.19
N LEU A 239 -11.26 -1.93 -8.73
CA LEU A 239 -10.62 -2.93 -9.59
C LEU A 239 -11.67 -3.92 -10.14
N VAL A 240 -12.61 -4.36 -9.31
CA VAL A 240 -13.72 -5.24 -9.74
C VAL A 240 -14.59 -4.52 -10.78
N LYS A 241 -14.90 -3.23 -10.60
CA LYS A 241 -15.63 -2.43 -11.61
C LYS A 241 -14.88 -2.34 -12.93
N LEU A 242 -13.57 -2.10 -12.88
CA LEU A 242 -12.73 -2.04 -14.07
C LEU A 242 -12.72 -3.39 -14.81
N LEU A 243 -12.46 -4.49 -14.08
CA LEU A 243 -12.42 -5.84 -14.65
C LEU A 243 -13.79 -6.30 -15.21
N GLY A 244 -14.89 -5.83 -14.63
CA GLY A 244 -16.24 -6.13 -15.12
C GLY A 244 -16.69 -5.28 -16.32
N GLY A 245 -16.02 -4.15 -16.57
CA GLY A 245 -16.33 -3.22 -17.67
C GLY A 245 -15.50 -3.43 -18.94
N GLU A 246 -14.49 -4.28 -18.89
CA GLU A 246 -13.52 -4.52 -19.98
C GLU A 246 -13.58 -5.99 -20.45
N GLU A 247 -13.03 -6.27 -21.62
CA GLU A 247 -12.81 -7.65 -22.06
C GLU A 247 -11.72 -8.30 -21.19
N TYR A 248 -12.12 -9.34 -20.44
CA TYR A 248 -11.24 -10.01 -19.49
C TYR A 248 -10.92 -11.45 -19.93
N LYS A 249 -9.79 -11.95 -19.42
CA LYS A 249 -9.38 -13.36 -19.51
C LYS A 249 -9.33 -13.97 -18.13
N ILE A 250 -9.66 -15.26 -18.03
CA ILE A 250 -9.39 -16.05 -16.84
C ILE A 250 -8.16 -16.90 -17.12
N ILE A 251 -7.16 -16.78 -16.27
CA ILE A 251 -5.89 -17.50 -16.39
C ILE A 251 -5.62 -18.32 -15.13
N ASP A 252 -4.83 -19.37 -15.30
CA ASP A 252 -4.20 -20.14 -14.23
C ASP A 252 -2.71 -19.80 -14.22
N LEU A 253 -2.08 -19.79 -13.03
CA LEU A 253 -0.63 -19.61 -12.91
C LEU A 253 0.05 -20.94 -12.58
N GLU A 254 1.14 -21.22 -13.29
CA GLU A 254 2.05 -22.29 -12.92
C GLU A 254 2.63 -22.01 -11.52
N GLY A 255 2.50 -22.97 -10.60
CA GLY A 255 2.90 -22.81 -9.19
C GLY A 255 1.80 -22.35 -8.23
N LEU A 256 0.62 -21.96 -8.72
CA LEU A 256 -0.57 -21.68 -7.90
C LEU A 256 -1.76 -22.55 -8.36
N PRO A 257 -1.66 -23.88 -8.23
CA PRO A 257 -2.73 -24.77 -8.68
C PRO A 257 -4.02 -24.47 -7.90
N ASN A 258 -5.14 -24.45 -8.63
CA ASN A 258 -6.50 -24.15 -8.14
C ASN A 258 -6.82 -22.67 -7.91
N PHE A 259 -5.89 -21.75 -8.13
CA PHE A 259 -6.19 -20.31 -8.09
C PHE A 259 -6.22 -19.71 -9.49
N LYS A 260 -7.37 -19.11 -9.81
CA LYS A 260 -7.61 -18.44 -11.08
C LYS A 260 -7.57 -16.94 -10.91
N PHE A 261 -7.06 -16.26 -11.92
CA PHE A 261 -7.01 -14.81 -11.96
C PHE A 261 -7.83 -14.29 -13.13
N ARG A 262 -8.65 -13.29 -12.86
CA ARG A 262 -9.36 -12.49 -13.86
C ARG A 262 -8.50 -11.30 -14.23
N THR A 263 -8.15 -11.18 -15.50
CA THR A 263 -7.16 -10.21 -15.98
C THR A 263 -7.66 -9.42 -17.19
N ILE A 264 -7.17 -8.19 -17.34
CA ILE A 264 -7.36 -7.33 -18.51
C ILE A 264 -6.00 -6.86 -19.03
N ASP A 265 -5.90 -6.64 -20.34
CA ASP A 265 -4.65 -6.30 -21.00
C ASP A 265 -4.45 -4.77 -21.10
N PHE A 266 -3.21 -4.34 -20.84
CA PHE A 266 -2.71 -2.98 -21.00
C PHE A 266 -1.56 -2.98 -22.02
N ASP A 267 -1.92 -3.04 -23.30
CA ASP A 267 -0.98 -3.25 -24.41
C ASP A 267 0.15 -2.23 -24.48
N ALA A 268 -0.14 -0.95 -24.22
CA ALA A 268 0.84 0.13 -24.21
C ALA A 268 1.99 -0.09 -23.20
N TYR A 269 1.77 -0.93 -22.20
CA TYR A 269 2.72 -1.20 -21.11
C TYR A 269 3.25 -2.64 -21.13
N ASN A 270 2.84 -3.44 -22.12
CA ASN A 270 3.16 -4.86 -22.26
C ASN A 270 2.86 -5.67 -20.97
N CYS A 271 1.72 -5.39 -20.35
CA CYS A 271 1.33 -6.09 -19.13
C CYS A 271 -0.19 -6.36 -19.07
N SER A 272 -0.57 -7.30 -18.20
CA SER A 272 -1.96 -7.54 -17.82
C SER A 272 -2.12 -7.33 -16.32
N ILE A 273 -3.27 -6.83 -15.90
CA ILE A 273 -3.59 -6.57 -14.48
C ILE A 273 -4.81 -7.40 -14.12
N GLY A 274 -4.84 -7.94 -12.91
CA GLY A 274 -5.96 -8.75 -12.47
C GLY A 274 -6.13 -8.89 -10.97
N LEU A 275 -7.11 -9.72 -10.65
CA LEU A 275 -7.51 -10.07 -9.29
C LEU A 275 -7.82 -11.57 -9.25
N LEU A 276 -7.58 -12.21 -8.11
CA LEU A 276 -8.11 -13.55 -7.83
C LEU A 276 -9.60 -13.62 -8.17
N ASP A 277 -9.99 -14.57 -9.01
CA ASP A 277 -11.37 -14.64 -9.50
C ASP A 277 -12.34 -14.91 -8.34
N GLU A 278 -11.95 -15.69 -7.33
CA GLU A 278 -12.78 -15.91 -6.14
C GLU A 278 -13.05 -14.61 -5.36
N VAL A 279 -12.05 -13.73 -5.21
CA VAL A 279 -12.26 -12.40 -4.59
C VAL A 279 -13.18 -11.55 -5.47
N TYR A 280 -12.98 -11.58 -6.79
CA TYR A 280 -13.90 -10.91 -7.73
C TYR A 280 -15.34 -11.42 -7.58
N GLN A 281 -15.56 -12.74 -7.46
CA GLN A 281 -16.90 -13.32 -7.32
C GLN A 281 -17.61 -12.86 -6.05
N VAL A 282 -16.89 -12.66 -4.94
CA VAL A 282 -17.44 -12.13 -3.68
C VAL A 282 -18.01 -10.71 -3.89
N LEU A 283 -17.29 -9.85 -4.60
CA LEU A 283 -17.67 -8.43 -4.74
C LEU A 283 -18.54 -8.10 -5.97
N LYS A 284 -18.59 -8.95 -7.01
CA LYS A 284 -19.18 -8.59 -8.31
C LYS A 284 -20.64 -8.09 -8.23
N SER A 285 -21.44 -8.65 -7.31
CA SER A 285 -22.86 -8.32 -7.17
C SER A 285 -23.06 -7.00 -6.42
N LEU A 286 -22.10 -6.61 -5.58
CA LEU A 286 -22.15 -5.36 -4.83
C LEU A 286 -21.79 -4.16 -5.70
N VAL A 287 -20.75 -4.30 -6.54
CA VAL A 287 -20.23 -3.16 -7.30
C VAL A 287 -21.16 -2.66 -8.41
N VAL A 288 -22.15 -3.46 -8.81
CA VAL A 288 -23.16 -3.10 -9.81
C VAL A 288 -24.39 -2.43 -9.21
N LYS A 289 -24.51 -2.37 -7.88
CA LYS A 289 -25.61 -1.68 -7.21
C LYS A 289 -25.48 -0.17 -7.41
N GLU A 290 -26.61 0.50 -7.62
CA GLU A 290 -26.68 1.97 -7.72
C GLU A 290 -26.32 2.65 -6.40
N GLU A 291 -26.77 2.07 -5.29
CA GLU A 291 -26.48 2.52 -3.94
C GLU A 291 -26.10 1.32 -3.07
N ILE A 292 -25.10 1.52 -2.20
CA ILE A 292 -24.61 0.49 -1.27
C ILE A 292 -24.87 0.99 0.14
N VAL A 293 -25.62 0.20 0.90
CA VAL A 293 -25.88 0.45 2.32
C VAL A 293 -24.95 -0.40 3.19
N GLN A 294 -24.84 -0.08 4.48
CA GLN A 294 -23.93 -0.80 5.39
C GLN A 294 -24.28 -2.29 5.52
N GLU A 295 -25.56 -2.64 5.44
CA GLU A 295 -26.03 -4.02 5.46
C GLU A 295 -25.54 -4.84 4.25
N ASP A 296 -25.31 -4.19 3.10
CA ASP A 296 -24.77 -4.84 1.90
C ASP A 296 -23.30 -5.24 2.07
N LEU A 297 -22.58 -4.56 2.95
CA LEU A 297 -21.15 -4.79 3.18
C LEU A 297 -20.88 -5.86 4.24
N ARG A 298 -21.93 -6.30 4.95
CA ARG A 298 -21.80 -7.23 6.07
C ARG A 298 -21.05 -8.50 5.64
N ASP A 299 -20.07 -8.88 6.46
CA ASP A 299 -19.27 -10.10 6.31
C ASP A 299 -18.34 -10.12 5.07
N ILE A 300 -18.25 -9.03 4.29
CA ILE A 300 -17.34 -8.96 3.13
C ILE A 300 -15.89 -9.14 3.55
N ASN A 301 -15.49 -8.56 4.69
CA ASN A 301 -14.15 -8.76 5.22
C ASN A 301 -13.87 -10.23 5.49
N LYS A 302 -14.84 -10.93 6.10
CA LYS A 302 -14.74 -12.34 6.45
C LYS A 302 -14.67 -13.21 5.19
N GLU A 303 -15.54 -13.00 4.21
CA GLU A 303 -15.59 -13.79 2.98
C GLU A 303 -14.30 -13.65 2.16
N VAL A 304 -13.81 -12.42 1.98
CA VAL A 304 -12.55 -12.16 1.29
C VAL A 304 -11.37 -12.75 2.08
N SER A 305 -11.34 -12.57 3.40
CA SER A 305 -10.27 -13.12 4.25
C SER A 305 -10.20 -14.64 4.16
N LEU A 306 -11.33 -15.35 4.07
CA LEU A 306 -11.34 -16.80 3.88
C LEU A 306 -10.67 -17.22 2.56
N VAL A 307 -10.85 -16.46 1.48
CA VAL A 307 -10.19 -16.71 0.19
C VAL A 307 -8.68 -16.46 0.33
N LEU A 308 -8.31 -15.30 0.87
CA LEU A 308 -6.90 -14.90 1.02
C LEU A 308 -6.13 -15.80 2.00
N ASP A 309 -6.76 -16.30 3.07
CA ASP A 309 -6.15 -17.24 4.00
C ASP A 309 -5.79 -18.58 3.34
N ARG A 310 -6.61 -19.05 2.39
CA ARG A 310 -6.29 -20.23 1.58
C ARG A 310 -5.17 -19.92 0.59
N PHE A 311 -5.27 -18.76 -0.06
CA PHE A 311 -4.32 -18.31 -1.05
C PHE A 311 -2.90 -18.17 -0.47
N GLU A 312 -2.75 -17.48 0.65
CA GLU A 312 -1.46 -17.26 1.28
C GLU A 312 -0.81 -18.55 1.84
N LYS A 313 -1.58 -19.61 2.07
CA LYS A 313 -0.99 -20.91 2.50
C LYS A 313 -0.21 -21.57 1.39
N VAL A 314 -0.55 -21.27 0.13
CA VAL A 314 0.12 -21.83 -1.05
C VAL A 314 1.01 -20.81 -1.77
N LEU A 315 0.88 -19.53 -1.43
CA LEU A 315 1.72 -18.47 -1.94
C LEU A 315 3.15 -18.69 -1.42
N ASN A 316 3.99 -19.29 -2.25
CA ASN A 316 5.41 -19.43 -1.97
C ASN A 316 6.14 -18.09 -2.21
N ASN A 317 7.11 -17.76 -1.36
CA ASN A 317 7.94 -16.55 -1.48
C ASN A 317 8.69 -16.43 -2.82
N ASN A 318 8.77 -17.50 -3.61
CA ASN A 318 9.46 -17.54 -4.91
C ASN A 318 8.54 -17.24 -6.12
N LEU A 319 7.27 -16.86 -5.88
CA LEU A 319 6.33 -16.59 -6.97
C LEU A 319 6.56 -15.21 -7.62
N GLU A 320 7.15 -14.23 -6.94
CA GLU A 320 7.48 -12.97 -7.61
C GLU A 320 8.69 -13.14 -8.53
N ASN A 321 8.51 -12.77 -9.81
CA ASN A 321 9.57 -12.78 -10.81
C ASN A 321 9.33 -11.71 -11.90
N GLU A 322 10.08 -11.80 -13.00
CA GLU A 322 9.95 -10.87 -14.14
C GLU A 322 8.69 -11.07 -14.99
N GLN A 323 8.06 -12.24 -14.90
CA GLN A 323 6.86 -12.61 -15.66
C GLN A 323 5.58 -12.30 -14.89
N PHE A 324 5.60 -12.34 -13.57
CA PHE A 324 4.45 -11.96 -12.75
C PHE A 324 4.82 -11.46 -11.36
N SER A 325 4.00 -10.53 -10.84
CA SER A 325 3.99 -10.12 -9.43
C SER A 325 2.59 -10.33 -8.87
N VAL A 326 2.50 -11.03 -7.74
CA VAL A 326 1.24 -11.37 -7.07
C VAL A 326 1.32 -10.93 -5.61
N GLY A 327 0.37 -10.09 -5.21
CA GLY A 327 0.27 -9.64 -3.82
C GLY A 327 -0.44 -10.65 -2.93
N ILE A 328 -0.15 -10.59 -1.63
CA ILE A 328 -0.90 -11.31 -0.58
C ILE A 328 -2.38 -10.89 -0.50
N ASP A 329 -2.73 -9.78 -1.13
CA ASP A 329 -4.09 -9.29 -1.36
C ASP A 329 -4.77 -9.91 -2.60
N GLY A 330 -4.11 -10.81 -3.31
CA GLY A 330 -4.66 -11.48 -4.50
C GLY A 330 -4.69 -10.62 -5.77
N VAL A 331 -4.08 -9.42 -5.74
CA VAL A 331 -3.91 -8.59 -6.95
C VAL A 331 -2.69 -9.09 -7.72
N ILE A 332 -2.81 -9.13 -9.05
CA ILE A 332 -1.75 -9.64 -9.94
C ILE A 332 -1.41 -8.65 -11.04
N VAL A 333 -0.13 -8.60 -11.41
CA VAL A 333 0.36 -7.99 -12.65
C VAL A 333 1.25 -8.98 -13.37
N LEU A 334 1.05 -9.15 -14.67
CA LEU A 334 1.76 -10.10 -15.53
C LEU A 334 2.45 -9.37 -16.67
N ALA A 335 3.62 -9.84 -17.07
CA ALA A 335 4.19 -9.48 -18.36
C ALA A 335 3.35 -10.12 -19.47
N LYS A 336 3.08 -9.36 -20.53
CA LYS A 336 2.47 -9.92 -21.73
C LYS A 336 3.56 -10.60 -22.56
N SER A 337 3.30 -11.85 -22.95
CA SER A 337 4.19 -12.69 -23.75
C SER A 337 4.14 -12.39 -25.24
#